data_AF-A0A839TYW6-F1
#
_entry.id   AF-A0A839TYW6-F1
#
_cell.length_a   1.000
_cell.length_b   1.000
_cell.length_c   1.000
_cell.angle_alpha   90.00
_cell.angle_beta   90.00
_cell.angle_gamma   90.00
#
_symmetry.space_group_name_H-M   'P 1'
#
loop_
_entity.id
_entity.type
_entity.pdbx_description
1 polymer ?
#
loop_
_entity_poly.entity_id
_entity_poly.type
_entity_poly.pdbx_seq_one_letter_code
_entity_poly.pdbx_strand_id
1 'polypeptide(L)' 'MAMLSDELLLDSYHMAVELMLDHDFIALLLAEIHKRNLETSSESLVH' A
#
# COMPACT_ATOMS: atom_id res chain seq x y z
N MET A 1 9.85 -2.93 4.09
CA MET A 1 8.84 -2.07 4.74
C MET A 1 8.35 -2.56 6.11
N ALA A 2 8.98 -3.56 6.75
CA ALA A 2 8.50 -4.14 8.02
C ALA A 2 8.32 -3.14 9.19
N MET A 3 8.99 -1.99 9.14
CA MET A 3 8.93 -0.94 10.15
C MET A 3 7.83 0.11 9.90
N LEU A 4 7.17 0.09 8.74
CA LEU A 4 6.03 0.97 8.47
C LEU A 4 4.80 0.42 9.22
N SER A 5 4.05 1.31 9.86
CA SER A 5 2.68 1.00 10.27
C SER A 5 1.82 0.70 9.05
N ASP A 6 0.72 -0.02 9.25
CA ASP A 6 -0.18 -0.40 8.17
C ASP A 6 -0.78 0.84 7.46
N GLU A 7 -1.13 1.87 8.25
CA GLU A 7 -1.60 3.17 7.75
C GLU A 7 -0.56 3.85 6.86
N LEU A 8 0.69 3.93 7.31
CA LEU A 8 1.76 4.59 6.55
C LEU A 8 2.15 3.80 5.30
N LEU A 9 2.06 2.47 5.35
CA LEU A 9 2.32 1.60 4.21
C LEU A 9 1.29 1.81 3.09
N LEU A 10 0.00 1.86 3.44
CA LEU A 10 -1.08 2.12 2.50
C LEU A 10 -0.98 3.53 1.92
N ASP A 11 -0.78 4.54 2.77
CA ASP A 11 -0.59 5.94 2.35
C ASP A 11 0.60 6.09 1.38
N SER A 12 1.74 5.45 1.71
CA SER A 12 2.93 5.42 0.84
C SER A 12 2.64 4.76 -0.51
N TYR A 13 1.83 3.69 -0.54
CA TYR A 13 1.44 3.03 -1.78
C TYR A 13 0.57 3.94 -2.66
N HIS A 14 -0.45 4.58 -2.09
CA HIS A 14 -1.30 5.51 -2.84
C HIS A 14 -0.49 6.68 -3.39
N MET A 15 0.35 7.32 -2.56
CA MET A 15 1.23 8.40 -3.02
C MET A 15 2.20 7.94 -4.10
N ALA A 16 2.78 6.75 -3.98
CA ALA A 16 3.71 6.23 -4.98
C ALA A 16 3.04 6.01 -6.34
N VAL A 17 1.79 5.53 -6.35
CA VAL A 17 0.98 5.37 -7.56
C VAL A 17 0.60 6.74 -8.14
N GLU A 18 0.11 7.67 -7.32
CA GLU A 18 -0.28 9.02 -7.76
C GLU A 18 0.88 9.81 -8.37
N LEU A 19 2.07 9.69 -7.77
CA LEU A 19 3.29 10.35 -8.24
C LEU A 19 3.96 9.60 -9.40
N MET A 20 3.39 8.47 -9.85
CA MET A 20 3.95 7.60 -10.90
C MET A 20 5.42 7.26 -10.62
N LEU A 21 5.71 6.86 -9.37
CA LEU A 21 7.05 6.43 -8.99
C LEU A 21 7.43 5.13 -9.71
N ASP A 22 8.69 4.74 -9.52
CA ASP A 22 9.24 3.55 -10.13
C ASP A 22 8.38 2.30 -9.84
N HIS A 23 8.14 1.50 -10.88
CA HIS A 23 7.25 0.34 -10.81
C HIS A 23 7.77 -0.72 -9.84
N ASP A 24 9.09 -0.90 -9.72
CA ASP A 24 9.66 -1.87 -8.78
C ASP A 24 9.44 -1.41 -7.33
N PHE A 25 9.49 -0.10 -7.08
CA PHE A 25 9.17 0.47 -5.77
C PHE A 25 7.69 0.24 -5.40
N ILE A 26 6.78 0.51 -6.33
CA ILE A 26 5.33 0.28 -6.14
C ILE A 26 5.07 -1.22 -5.89
N ALA A 27 5.71 -2.10 -6.65
CA ALA A 27 5.58 -3.54 -6.48
C ALA A 27 6.06 -4.02 -5.11
N LEU A 28 7.12 -3.42 -4.55
CA LEU A 28 7.59 -3.73 -3.20
C LEU A 28 6.56 -3.33 -2.13
N LEU A 29 5.90 -2.18 -2.28
CA LEU A 29 4.84 -1.75 -1.37
C LEU A 29 3.65 -2.71 -1.44
N LEU A 30 3.22 -3.04 -2.65
CA LEU A 30 2.11 -3.95 -2.89
C LEU A 30 2.38 -5.36 -2.34
N ALA A 31 3.61 -5.86 -2.50
CA ALA A 31 4.01 -7.15 -1.94
C ALA A 31 3.93 -7.17 -0.40
N GLU A 32 4.33 -6.09 0.27
CA GLU A 32 4.22 -5.99 1.73
C GLU A 32 2.76 -5.87 2.19
N ILE A 33 1.93 -5.10 1.47
CA ILE A 33 0.49 -4.96 1.72
C ILE A 33 -0.19 -6.33 1.66
N HIS A 34 0.04 -7.09 0.59
CA HIS A 34 -0.49 -8.44 0.44
C HIS A 34 0.03 -9.38 1.53
N LYS A 35 1.32 -9.29 1.90
CA LYS A 35 1.90 -10.12 2.97
C LYS A 35 1.18 -9.91 4.32
N ARG A 36 0.66 -8.71 4.57
CA ARG A 36 -0.06 -8.35 5.80
C ARG A 36 -1.58 -8.50 5.69
N ASN A 37 -2.11 -8.89 4.52
CA ASN A 37 -3.54 -8.91 4.22
C ASN A 37 -4.22 -7.56 4.49
N LEU A 38 -3.59 -6.46 4.07
CA LEU A 38 -4.18 -5.13 4.17
C LEU A 38 -5.01 -4.84 2.91
N GLU A 39 -6.20 -4.27 3.12
CA GLU A 39 -7.07 -3.87 2.03
C GLU A 39 -6.57 -2.55 1.43
N THR A 40 -6.26 -2.55 0.13
CA THR A 40 -5.89 -1.33 -0.62
C THR A 40 -7.11 -0.51 -1.03
N SER A 41 -8.30 -1.11 -0.97
CA SER A 41 -9.55 -0.45 -1.28
C SER A 41 -10.11 0.18 -0.01
N SER A 42 -10.47 1.45 -0.09
CA SER A 42 -11.32 2.14 0.88
C SER A 42 -12.76 1.58 0.94
N GLU A 43 -12.99 0.32 0.55
CA GLU A 43 -14.29 -0.34 0.42
C GLU A 43 -14.70 -1.14 1.67
N SER A 44 -14.03 -0.99 2.81
CA SER A 44 -14.48 -1.60 4.08
C SER A 44 -15.56 -0.77 4.82
N LEU A 45 -16.32 0.09 4.13
CA LEU A 45 -17.47 0.81 4.69
C LEU A 45 -18.83 0.38 4.14
N VAL A 46 -18.90 -0.76 3.43
CA VAL A 46 -20.17 -1.35 2.99
C VAL A 46 -20.33 -2.78 3.53
N HIS A 47 -20.57 -2.91 4.83
CA HIS A 47 -21.49 -3.95 5.31
C HIS A 47 -22.06 -3.68 6.71
#